data_AF-A0A6J8A4T7-F1
#
_entry.id   AF-A0A6J8A4T7-F1
#
_cell.length_a   1.000
_cell.length_b   1.000
_cell.length_c   1.000
_cell.angle_alpha   90.00
_cell.angle_beta   90.00
_cell.angle_gamma   90.00
#
_symmetry.space_group_name_H-M   'P 1'
#
loop_
_entity.id
_entity.type
_entity.pdbx_description
1 polymer ?
#
loop_
_entity_poly.entity_id
_entity_poly.type
_entity_poly.pdbx_seq_one_letter_code
_entity_poly.pdbx_strand_id
1 'polypeptide(L)'
;MFKYFDGEALFLYSDTGYRELESDLQIPIGLARKILLLRNYSEKYLKSRFQDWTTKTVGSFIRATVNISNEEIENICRLITEKYIDGIVFASYTNAKEMQNDIHERHEFGIIYRKVFARRDKLLEERFDHIQSGPENITRTD
;
A
#
# COMPACT_ATOMS: atom_id res chain seq x y z
N MET A 1 24.66 -16.78 -0.41
CA MET A 1 24.08 -16.62 -1.77
C MET A 1 23.30 -17.90 -2.08
N PHE A 2 21.96 -17.82 -2.08
CA PHE A 2 21.10 -18.97 -2.37
C PHE A 2 21.33 -19.43 -3.81
N LYS A 3 21.67 -20.72 -4.01
CA LYS A 3 21.89 -21.28 -5.36
C LYS A 3 20.58 -21.48 -6.13
N TYR A 4 19.44 -21.57 -5.43
CA TYR A 4 18.08 -21.62 -5.97
C TYR A 4 17.14 -20.98 -4.95
N PHE A 5 16.36 -19.98 -5.38
CA PHE A 5 15.30 -19.39 -4.56
C PHE A 5 13.96 -19.86 -5.11
N ASP A 6 13.23 -20.64 -4.32
CA ASP A 6 11.91 -21.17 -4.67
C ASP A 6 10.84 -20.66 -3.69
N GLY A 7 9.60 -21.13 -3.87
CA GLY A 7 8.48 -20.73 -3.02
C GLY A 7 8.63 -21.16 -1.56
N GLU A 8 9.41 -22.20 -1.26
CA GLU A 8 9.64 -22.68 0.11
C GLU A 8 10.62 -21.75 0.85
N ALA A 9 11.64 -21.24 0.15
CA ALA A 9 12.58 -20.26 0.71
C ALA A 9 11.88 -18.98 1.21
N LEU A 10 10.70 -18.64 0.69
CA LEU A 10 9.89 -17.53 1.19
C LEU A 10 9.47 -17.70 2.64
N PHE A 11 9.30 -18.91 3.15
CA PHE A 11 8.89 -19.18 4.53
C PHE A 11 10.03 -19.05 5.55
N LEU A 12 11.26 -18.82 5.09
CA LEU A 12 12.39 -18.50 5.96
C LEU A 12 12.34 -17.05 6.48
N TYR A 13 11.64 -16.16 5.78
CA TYR A 13 11.48 -14.77 6.19
C TYR A 13 10.32 -14.61 7.17
N SER A 14 10.50 -13.79 8.20
CA SER A 14 9.39 -13.39 9.06
C SER A 14 8.34 -12.59 8.28
N ASP A 15 7.12 -12.46 8.81
CA ASP A 15 6.04 -11.66 8.20
C ASP A 15 6.43 -10.20 7.93
N THR A 16 7.35 -9.67 8.74
CA THR A 16 7.87 -8.31 8.64
C THR A 16 9.28 -8.26 8.04
N GLY A 17 9.83 -9.40 7.61
CA GLY A 17 11.18 -9.57 7.08
C GLY A 17 11.37 -9.07 5.64
N TYR A 18 10.55 -8.15 5.16
CA TYR A 18 10.61 -7.67 3.77
C TYR A 18 11.92 -6.93 3.45
N ARG A 19 12.60 -6.34 4.44
CA ARG A 19 13.91 -5.69 4.24
C ARG A 19 15.04 -6.71 4.06
N GLU A 20 14.99 -7.82 4.77
CA GLU A 20 15.92 -8.94 4.57
C GLU A 20 15.70 -9.55 3.19
N LEU A 21 14.44 -9.76 2.80
CA LEU A 21 14.08 -10.24 1.46
C LEU A 21 14.52 -9.27 0.35
N GLU A 22 14.32 -7.96 0.54
CA GLU A 22 14.81 -6.91 -0.37
C GLU A 22 16.32 -7.04 -0.59
N SER A 23 17.08 -7.17 0.50
CA SER A 23 18.53 -7.29 0.48
C SER A 23 19.00 -8.61 -0.16
N ASP A 24 18.38 -9.73 0.18
CA ASP A 24 18.82 -11.04 -0.30
C ASP A 24 18.55 -11.23 -1.79
N LEU A 25 17.42 -10.70 -2.28
CA LEU A 25 16.99 -10.84 -3.67
C LEU A 25 17.34 -9.65 -4.55
N GLN A 26 17.81 -8.54 -3.97
CA GLN A 26 18.12 -7.30 -4.69
C GLN A 26 16.92 -6.80 -5.51
N ILE A 27 15.73 -6.86 -4.91
CA ILE A 27 14.46 -6.40 -5.50
C ILE A 27 13.99 -5.10 -4.83
N PRO A 28 13.06 -4.33 -5.42
CA PRO A 28 12.50 -3.16 -4.75
C PRO A 28 11.74 -3.50 -3.46
N ILE A 29 11.84 -2.65 -2.44
CA ILE A 29 11.19 -2.86 -1.13
C ILE A 29 9.68 -3.11 -1.21
N GLY A 30 8.97 -2.44 -2.11
CA GLY A 30 7.54 -2.66 -2.32
C GLY A 30 7.24 -4.04 -2.90
N LEU A 31 8.10 -4.54 -3.79
CA LEU A 31 7.96 -5.89 -4.30
C LEU A 31 8.23 -6.93 -3.21
N ALA A 32 9.25 -6.73 -2.38
CA ALA A 32 9.53 -7.60 -1.23
C ALA A 32 8.35 -7.64 -0.25
N ARG A 33 7.77 -6.48 0.09
CA ARG A 33 6.54 -6.39 0.90
C ARG A 33 5.39 -7.14 0.26
N LYS A 34 5.13 -6.90 -1.03
CA LYS A 34 4.03 -7.54 -1.76
C LYS A 34 4.15 -9.06 -1.72
N ILE A 35 5.35 -9.60 -1.95
CA ILE A 35 5.60 -11.04 -1.90
C ILE A 35 5.20 -11.60 -0.53
N LEU A 36 5.64 -10.98 0.57
CA LEU A 36 5.30 -11.45 1.92
C LEU A 36 3.81 -11.29 2.25
N LEU A 37 3.17 -10.21 1.79
CA LEU A 37 1.72 -10.00 1.94
C LEU A 37 0.89 -11.08 1.24
N LEU A 38 1.31 -11.46 0.03
CA LEU A 38 0.67 -12.50 -0.77
C LEU A 38 0.91 -13.90 -0.18
N ARG A 39 2.14 -14.19 0.28
CA ARG A 39 2.48 -15.42 0.98
C ARG A 39 1.58 -15.62 2.21
N ASN A 40 1.35 -14.55 2.97
CA ASN A 40 0.56 -14.60 4.20
C ASN A 40 -0.96 -14.57 3.96
N TYR A 41 -1.42 -14.60 2.71
CA TYR A 41 -2.84 -14.54 2.34
C TYR A 41 -3.62 -13.44 3.07
N SER A 42 -3.06 -12.23 3.16
CA SER A 42 -3.76 -11.15 3.85
C SER A 42 -4.93 -10.65 2.99
N GLU A 43 -6.08 -11.31 3.12
CA GLU A 43 -7.31 -11.04 2.37
C GLU A 43 -7.74 -9.56 2.49
N LYS A 44 -7.40 -8.92 3.61
CA LYS A 44 -7.67 -7.50 3.88
C LYS A 44 -7.13 -6.58 2.77
N TYR A 45 -5.91 -6.83 2.27
CA TYR A 45 -5.29 -5.99 1.26
C TYR A 45 -5.62 -6.44 -0.15
N LEU A 46 -5.75 -7.76 -0.34
CA LEU A 46 -6.18 -8.37 -1.59
C LEU A 46 -7.61 -8.01 -1.98
N LYS A 47 -8.47 -7.74 -1.01
CA LYS A 47 -9.85 -7.26 -1.26
C LYS A 47 -9.95 -5.75 -1.15
N SER A 48 -8.86 -5.01 -0.94
CA SER A 48 -8.93 -3.56 -0.73
C SER A 48 -9.39 -2.81 -1.98
N ARG A 49 -9.93 -1.59 -1.82
CA ARG A 49 -10.29 -0.71 -2.95
C ARG A 49 -9.08 -0.37 -3.84
N PHE A 50 -7.88 -0.61 -3.35
CA PHE A 50 -6.62 -0.32 -4.02
C PHE A 50 -6.02 -1.56 -4.71
N GLN A 51 -6.61 -2.76 -4.61
CA GLN A 51 -6.00 -4.01 -5.09
C GLN A 51 -5.47 -3.93 -6.54
N ASP A 52 -6.19 -3.21 -7.42
CA ASP A 52 -5.88 -3.09 -8.85
C ASP A 52 -5.08 -1.82 -9.19
N TRP A 53 -4.69 -1.03 -8.20
CA TRP A 53 -3.92 0.19 -8.44
C TRP A 53 -2.48 -0.17 -8.79
N THR A 54 -2.05 0.30 -9.96
CA THR A 54 -0.65 0.27 -10.36
C THR A 54 0.17 1.31 -9.60
N THR A 55 1.50 1.23 -9.65
CA THR A 55 2.40 2.29 -9.15
C THR A 55 2.06 3.66 -9.75
N LYS A 56 1.67 3.70 -11.03
CA LYS A 56 1.20 4.92 -11.71
C LYS A 56 -0.10 5.45 -11.11
N THR A 57 -1.05 4.55 -10.82
CA THR A 57 -2.33 4.92 -10.18
C THR A 57 -2.10 5.51 -8.79
N VAL A 58 -1.22 4.90 -7.99
CA VAL A 58 -0.82 5.45 -6.67
C VAL A 58 -0.17 6.83 -6.83
N GLY A 59 0.75 7.01 -7.79
CA GLY A 59 1.37 8.31 -8.06
C GLY A 59 0.34 9.38 -8.45
N SER A 60 -0.59 9.06 -9.34
CA SER A 60 -1.70 9.96 -9.72
C SER A 60 -2.59 10.32 -8.53
N PHE A 61 -2.87 9.37 -7.65
CA PHE A 61 -3.61 9.62 -6.42
C PHE A 61 -2.86 10.62 -5.51
N ILE A 62 -1.55 10.48 -5.36
CA ILE A 62 -0.75 11.43 -4.58
C ILE A 62 -0.83 12.82 -5.20
N ARG A 63 -0.54 12.98 -6.50
CA ARG A 63 -0.64 14.27 -7.21
C ARG A 63 -1.98 14.94 -6.97
N ALA A 64 -3.07 14.20 -7.15
CA ALA A 64 -4.43 14.69 -6.97
C ALA A 64 -4.76 15.05 -5.51
N THR A 65 -4.01 14.56 -4.52
CA THR A 65 -4.28 14.79 -3.09
C THR A 65 -3.64 16.06 -2.57
N VAL A 66 -2.44 16.37 -3.03
CA VAL A 66 -1.71 17.54 -2.57
C VAL A 66 -2.01 18.81 -3.38
N ASN A 67 -2.61 18.67 -4.58
CA ASN A 67 -3.12 19.76 -5.41
C ASN A 67 -2.14 20.93 -5.63
N ILE A 68 -0.85 20.61 -5.75
CA ILE A 68 0.23 21.54 -6.05
C ILE A 68 1.10 20.85 -7.10
N SER A 69 1.52 21.56 -8.16
CA SER A 69 2.57 21.09 -9.05
C SER A 69 3.90 21.45 -8.42
N ASN A 70 4.61 20.46 -7.88
CA ASN A 70 5.87 20.65 -7.16
C ASN A 70 6.84 19.54 -7.58
N GLU A 71 8.09 19.92 -7.86
CA GLU A 71 9.20 19.01 -8.12
C GLU A 71 9.31 17.90 -7.07
N GLU A 72 8.99 18.24 -5.82
CA GLU A 72 8.93 17.29 -4.69
C GLU A 72 7.90 16.18 -4.90
N ILE A 73 6.74 16.50 -5.45
CA ILE A 73 5.66 15.53 -5.69
C ILE A 73 6.04 14.63 -6.86
N GLU A 74 6.65 15.19 -7.89
CA GLU A 74 7.17 14.40 -9.01
C GLU A 74 8.28 13.46 -8.54
N ASN A 75 9.16 13.90 -7.64
CA ASN A 75 10.16 13.06 -7.02
C ASN A 75 9.53 11.91 -6.21
N ILE A 76 8.49 12.18 -5.40
CA ILE A 76 7.75 11.14 -4.67
C ILE A 76 7.11 10.14 -5.65
N CYS A 77 6.48 10.61 -6.73
CA CYS A 77 5.85 9.75 -7.73
C CYS A 77 6.87 8.88 -8.48
N ARG A 78 8.06 9.43 -8.76
CA ARG A 78 9.19 8.67 -9.30
C ARG A 78 9.63 7.58 -8.33
N LEU A 79 9.84 7.92 -7.06
CA LEU A 79 10.26 6.96 -6.03
C LEU A 79 9.23 5.85 -5.79
N ILE A 80 7.93 6.15 -5.87
CA ILE A 80 6.85 5.14 -5.81
C ILE A 80 7.00 4.11 -6.92
N THR A 81 7.37 4.55 -8.12
CA THR A 81 7.58 3.66 -9.26
C THR A 81 8.84 2.83 -9.05
N GLU A 82 9.95 3.45 -8.64
CA GLU A 82 11.24 2.78 -8.39
C GLU A 82 11.18 1.77 -7.25
N LYS A 83 10.45 2.10 -6.18
CA LYS A 83 10.26 1.24 -5.01
C LYS A 83 9.13 0.22 -5.18
N TYR A 84 8.45 0.20 -6.32
CA TYR A 84 7.34 -0.72 -6.60
C TYR A 84 6.18 -0.62 -5.60
N ILE A 85 5.77 0.61 -5.27
CA ILE A 85 4.65 0.87 -4.36
C ILE A 85 3.34 0.88 -5.14
N ASP A 86 2.76 -0.30 -5.34
CA ASP A 86 1.44 -0.47 -5.94
C ASP A 86 0.33 -0.37 -4.88
N GLY A 87 -0.92 -0.56 -5.29
CA GLY A 87 -2.07 -0.42 -4.40
C GLY A 87 -2.13 -1.41 -3.24
N ILE A 88 -1.66 -2.64 -3.42
CA ILE A 88 -1.60 -3.64 -2.34
C ILE A 88 -0.58 -3.19 -1.30
N VAL A 89 0.61 -2.78 -1.75
CA VAL A 89 1.66 -2.26 -0.86
C VAL A 89 1.19 -0.98 -0.17
N PHE A 90 0.58 -0.07 -0.92
CA PHE A 90 0.04 1.20 -0.41
C PHE A 90 -1.02 1.00 0.67
N ALA A 91 -1.92 0.03 0.46
CA ALA A 91 -2.95 -0.36 1.42
C ALA A 91 -2.37 -1.00 2.69
N SER A 92 -1.21 -1.66 2.58
CA SER A 92 -0.56 -2.37 3.69
C SER A 92 0.11 -1.47 4.71
N TYR A 93 0.49 -0.25 4.31
CA TYR A 93 1.14 0.68 5.23
C TYR A 93 0.21 1.06 6.38
N THR A 94 0.67 0.87 7.60
CA THR A 94 -0.10 1.19 8.80
C THR A 94 -0.27 2.69 8.95
N ASN A 95 0.77 3.46 8.63
CA ASN A 95 0.76 4.91 8.77
C ASN A 95 1.72 5.60 7.79
N ALA A 96 1.59 6.92 7.73
CA ALA A 96 2.34 7.77 6.81
C ALA A 96 3.86 7.68 7.02
N LYS A 97 4.31 7.49 8.28
CA LYS A 97 5.73 7.39 8.63
C LYS A 97 6.34 6.10 8.08
N GLU A 98 5.58 5.00 8.07
CA GLU A 98 6.03 3.73 7.53
C GLU A 98 6.28 3.83 6.01
N MET A 99 5.34 4.42 5.26
CA MET A 99 5.53 4.68 3.83
C MET A 99 6.68 5.65 3.58
N GLN A 100 6.79 6.70 4.39
CA GLN A 100 7.89 7.64 4.30
C GLN A 100 9.24 6.94 4.48
N ASN A 101 9.41 6.07 5.48
CA ASN A 101 10.68 5.37 5.72
C ASN A 101 11.09 4.43 4.56
N ASP A 102 10.14 3.93 3.79
CA ASP A 102 10.43 3.05 2.65
C ASP A 102 10.74 3.82 1.36
N ILE A 103 10.15 5.01 1.20
CA ILE A 103 10.28 5.82 -0.01
C ILE A 103 11.41 6.83 0.15
N HIS A 104 11.47 7.53 1.29
CA HIS A 104 12.45 8.58 1.55
C HIS A 104 12.56 9.00 3.03
N GLU A 105 13.75 8.84 3.63
CA GLU A 105 14.01 9.18 5.05
C GLU A 105 14.00 10.68 5.37
N ARG A 106 13.99 11.58 4.37
CA ARG A 106 14.00 13.02 4.66
C ARG A 106 12.72 13.45 5.36
N HIS A 107 12.87 14.01 6.56
CA HIS A 107 11.77 14.42 7.44
C HIS A 107 10.86 15.51 6.86
N GLU A 108 11.34 16.27 5.87
CA GLU A 108 10.65 17.42 5.26
C GLU A 108 9.33 17.08 4.56
N PHE A 109 9.12 15.80 4.17
CA PHE A 109 7.92 15.38 3.44
C PHE A 109 6.76 14.91 4.33
N GLY A 110 6.87 15.00 5.65
CA GLY A 110 5.88 14.46 6.58
C GLY A 110 4.45 14.99 6.39
N ILE A 111 4.28 16.24 5.96
CA ILE A 111 2.95 16.82 5.68
C ILE A 111 2.30 16.17 4.46
N ILE A 112 3.06 15.90 3.39
CA ILE A 112 2.56 15.28 2.17
C ILE A 112 2.03 13.88 2.48
N TYR A 113 2.83 13.05 3.14
CA TYR A 113 2.43 11.69 3.51
C TYR A 113 1.20 11.70 4.42
N ARG A 114 1.12 12.61 5.41
CA ARG A 114 -0.07 12.74 6.26
C ARG A 114 -1.34 13.07 5.47
N LYS A 115 -1.28 13.99 4.50
CA LYS A 115 -2.42 14.32 3.63
C LYS A 115 -2.85 13.13 2.78
N VAL A 116 -1.88 12.42 2.19
CA VAL A 116 -2.12 11.21 1.40
C VAL A 116 -2.82 10.14 2.22
N PHE A 117 -2.36 9.89 3.45
CA PHE A 117 -2.97 8.90 4.34
C PHE A 117 -4.36 9.32 4.81
N ALA A 118 -4.56 10.59 5.18
CA ALA A 118 -5.88 11.07 5.56
C ALA A 118 -6.92 10.87 4.43
N ARG A 119 -6.54 11.07 3.16
CA ARG A 119 -7.45 10.79 2.04
C ARG A 119 -7.61 9.30 1.76
N ARG A 120 -6.54 8.51 1.89
CA ARG A 120 -6.59 7.05 1.73
C ARG A 120 -7.54 6.41 2.75
N ASP A 121 -7.43 6.81 4.00
CA ASP A 121 -8.20 6.24 5.10
C ASP A 121 -9.69 6.56 4.94
N LYS A 122 -10.04 7.78 4.52
CA LYS A 122 -11.41 8.11 4.09
C LYS A 122 -11.93 7.19 2.99
N LEU A 123 -11.13 6.92 1.95
CA LEU A 123 -11.53 6.02 0.86
C LEU A 123 -11.70 4.56 1.30
N LEU A 124 -11.01 4.14 2.36
CA LEU A 124 -11.19 2.83 2.99
C LEU A 124 -12.47 2.77 3.82
N GLU A 125 -12.78 3.84 4.56
CA GLU A 125 -13.98 4.00 5.39
C GLU A 125 -15.27 4.05 4.56
N GLU A 126 -15.29 4.82 3.45
CA GLU A 126 -16.44 4.97 2.53
C GLU A 126 -16.98 3.63 1.97
N ARG A 127 -16.18 2.56 2.01
CA ARG A 127 -16.60 1.24 1.54
C ARG A 127 -17.34 0.42 2.60
N PHE A 128 -17.14 0.71 3.89
CA PHE A 128 -17.79 -0.04 4.96
C PHE A 128 -19.24 0.40 5.18
N ASP A 129 -19.58 1.66 4.88
CA ASP A 129 -20.94 2.19 5.05
C ASP A 129 -21.95 1.56 4.07
N HIS A 130 -21.49 1.12 2.90
CA HIS A 130 -22.35 0.47 1.89
C HIS A 130 -22.57 -1.04 2.11
N ILE A 131 -21.97 -1.64 3.15
CA ILE A 131 -22.18 -3.06 3.48
C ILE A 131 -23.11 -3.24 4.71
N GLN A 132 -23.32 -2.19 5.51
CA GLN A 132 -24.19 -2.26 6.72
C GLN A 132 -25.63 -1.77 6.52
N SER A 133 -26.01 -1.31 5.33
CA SER A 133 -27.41 -0.99 5.01
C SER A 133 -28.11 -2.22 4.41
N GLY A 134 -28.37 -3.22 5.26
CA GLY A 134 -29.37 -4.25 4.95
C GLY A 134 -30.76 -3.61 4.80
N PRO A 135 -31.67 -4.19 4.01
CA PRO A 135 -32.99 -3.61 3.82
C PRO A 135 -33.77 -3.64 5.14
N GLU A 136 -34.04 -2.46 5.68
CA GLU A 136 -35.01 -2.28 6.76
C GLU A 136 -36.43 -2.61 6.25
N ASN A 137 -37.10 -3.51 6.97
CA ASN A 137 -38.55 -3.66 7.11
C ASN A 137 -39.41 -3.68 5.83
N ILE A 138 -39.76 -4.89 5.38
CA ILE A 138 -41.07 -5.13 4.77
C ILE A 138 -41.99 -5.65 5.89
N THR A 139 -42.86 -4.78 6.36
CA THR A 139 -44.04 -5.11 7.19
C THR A 139 -44.83 -6.24 6.55
N ARG A 140 -44.99 -7.36 7.26
CA ARG A 140 -46.04 -8.34 7.00
C ARG A 140 -47.35 -7.80 7.57
N THR A 141 -48.25 -7.38 6.69
CA THR A 141 -49.69 -7.33 6.95
C THR A 141 -50.26 -8.74 6.76
N ASP A 142 -50.89 -9.27 7.80
CA ASP A 142 -52.08 -10.12 7.71
C ASP A 142 -53.15 -9.51 8.62
#